data_AF-A0A9J6CCC4-F1
#
_entry.id   AF-A0A9J6CCC4-F1
#
_cell.length_a   1.000
_cell.length_b   1.000
_cell.length_c   1.000
_cell.angle_alpha   90.00
_cell.angle_beta   90.00
_cell.angle_gamma   90.00
#
_symmetry.space_group_name_H-M   'P 1'
#
loop_
_entity.id
_entity.type
_entity.pdbx_description
1 polymer ?
#
loop_
_entity_poly.entity_id
_entity_poly.type
_entity_poly.pdbx_seq_one_letter_code
_entity_poly.pdbx_strand_id
1 'polypeptide(L)'
;MRLSTPICNTAPTIFIVDEQGIPLLDKYYEVDSTIRLTCIVRHISMMSSVVFWIHNNHSILNYDVTRGGISVKTDLMEIGANSTLLVAKVNTTDAGNYTCSIGESQQYTVLVHVLNGKVKLYD
;
A
#
# COMPACT_ATOMS: atom_id res chain seq x y z
N MET A 1 14.85 32.93 -19.19
CA MET A 1 15.63 31.74 -18.80
C MET A 1 15.10 31.26 -17.46
N ARG A 2 14.14 30.32 -17.45
CA ARG A 2 13.67 29.74 -16.18
C ARG A 2 14.67 28.66 -15.79
N LEU A 3 15.37 28.87 -14.67
CA LEU A 3 16.26 27.88 -14.08
C LEU A 3 15.38 26.73 -13.56
N SER A 4 15.21 25.68 -14.35
CA SER A 4 14.78 24.39 -13.85
C SER A 4 15.89 23.87 -12.93
N THR A 5 15.66 23.95 -11.62
CA THR A 5 16.51 23.29 -10.62
C THR A 5 16.65 21.80 -10.98
N PRO A 6 17.85 21.20 -10.88
CA PRO A 6 18.01 19.79 -11.20
C PRO A 6 17.27 18.97 -10.13
N ILE A 7 16.21 18.31 -10.56
CA ILE A 7 15.27 17.49 -9.80
C ILE A 7 15.92 16.18 -9.29
N CYS A 8 17.27 16.11 -9.26
CA CYS A 8 18.06 14.89 -9.08
C CYS A 8 18.72 14.77 -7.69
N ASN A 9 18.57 15.76 -6.80
CA ASN A 9 19.32 15.77 -5.52
C ASN A 9 18.56 15.16 -4.34
N THR A 10 17.28 14.80 -4.51
CA THR A 10 16.47 14.20 -3.44
C THR A 10 16.17 12.75 -3.79
N ALA A 11 16.56 11.83 -2.90
CA ALA A 11 16.27 10.41 -3.06
C ALA A 11 14.76 10.15 -3.15
N PRO A 12 14.32 9.15 -3.93
CA PRO A 12 12.92 8.74 -3.97
C PRO A 12 12.44 8.32 -2.59
N THR A 13 11.22 8.72 -2.24
CA THR A 13 10.60 8.32 -0.97
C THR A 13 9.34 7.52 -1.23
N ILE A 14 9.15 6.46 -0.46
CA ILE A 14 8.01 5.56 -0.53
C ILE A 14 7.60 5.17 0.88
N PHE A 15 6.35 5.46 1.24
CA PHE A 15 5.80 5.16 2.55
C PHE A 15 4.36 4.71 2.43
N ILE A 16 3.99 3.71 3.22
CA ILE A 16 2.58 3.42 3.50
C ILE A 16 2.22 4.21 4.76
N VAL A 17 1.17 5.02 4.69
CA VAL A 17 0.87 6.03 5.72
C VAL A 17 -0.49 5.82 6.38
N ASP A 18 -0.64 6.37 7.57
CA ASP A 18 -1.92 6.52 8.26
C ASP A 18 -2.75 7.70 7.71
N GLU A 19 -3.84 8.03 8.42
CA GLU A 19 -4.75 9.13 8.06
C GLU A 19 -4.11 10.51 8.24
N GLN A 20 -3.07 10.62 9.05
CA GLN A 20 -2.29 11.83 9.32
C GLN A 20 -1.07 11.94 8.40
N GLY A 21 -0.81 10.94 7.54
CA GLY A 21 0.32 10.91 6.62
C GLY A 21 1.62 10.39 7.26
N ILE A 22 1.54 9.77 8.43
CA ILE A 22 2.70 9.23 9.15
C ILE A 22 3.00 7.80 8.65
N PRO A 23 4.26 7.44 8.37
CA PRO A 23 4.62 6.08 7.97
C PRO A 23 4.21 5.02 9.00
N LEU A 24 3.59 3.95 8.52
CA LEU A 24 3.13 2.82 9.32
C LEU A 24 4.16 1.70 9.37
N LEU A 25 4.28 1.02 10.50
CA LEU A 25 4.99 -0.27 10.61
C LEU A 25 4.01 -1.44 10.59
N ASP A 26 2.89 -1.28 11.29
CA ASP A 26 1.82 -2.25 11.36
C ASP A 26 0.44 -1.58 11.36
N LYS A 27 -0.61 -2.37 11.06
CA LYS A 27 -2.00 -1.94 11.09
C LYS A 27 -2.94 -3.10 11.40
N TYR A 28 -3.99 -2.84 12.16
CA TYR A 28 -4.96 -3.86 12.62
C TYR A 28 -6.30 -3.68 11.93
N TYR A 29 -6.91 -4.80 11.57
CA TYR A 29 -8.24 -4.88 10.98
C TYR A 29 -9.04 -6.00 11.62
N GLU A 30 -10.36 -5.85 11.69
CA GLU A 30 -11.24 -6.92 12.12
C GLU A 30 -11.65 -7.78 10.93
N VAL A 31 -12.01 -9.04 11.19
CA VAL A 31 -12.69 -9.89 10.19
C VAL A 31 -13.97 -9.20 9.70
N ASP A 32 -14.30 -9.41 8.43
CA ASP A 32 -15.41 -8.79 7.68
C ASP A 32 -15.29 -7.27 7.44
N SER A 33 -14.25 -6.61 7.97
CA SER A 33 -13.95 -5.21 7.67
C SER A 33 -13.31 -5.03 6.27
N THR A 34 -12.74 -3.85 6.02
CA THR A 34 -12.03 -3.53 4.76
C THR A 34 -10.64 -3.00 5.07
N ILE A 35 -9.61 -3.67 4.57
CA ILE A 35 -8.24 -3.12 4.58
C ILE A 35 -8.20 -1.89 3.67
N ARG A 36 -7.59 -0.81 4.16
CA ARG A 36 -7.29 0.40 3.41
C ARG A 36 -5.86 0.85 3.72
N LEU A 37 -4.98 0.65 2.74
CA LEU A 37 -3.60 1.09 2.80
C LEU A 37 -3.37 2.16 1.75
N THR A 38 -2.72 3.26 2.16
CA THR A 38 -2.38 4.36 1.28
C THR A 38 -0.87 4.45 1.18
N CYS A 39 -0.35 4.35 -0.03
CA CYS A 39 1.05 4.50 -0.36
C CYS A 39 1.31 5.85 -1.02
N ILE A 40 2.32 6.55 -0.52
CA ILE A 40 2.76 7.84 -0.98
C ILE A 40 4.16 7.68 -1.57
N VAL A 41 4.30 8.03 -2.85
CA VAL A 41 5.57 8.00 -3.57
C VAL A 41 5.94 9.42 -4.01
N ARG A 42 7.16 9.88 -3.72
CA ARG A 42 7.65 11.22 -4.09
C ARG A 42 9.08 11.19 -4.63
N HIS A 43 9.48 12.32 -5.23
CA HIS A 43 10.82 12.57 -5.78
C HIS A 43 11.26 11.56 -6.85
N ILE A 44 10.32 11.09 -7.65
CA ILE A 44 10.59 10.24 -8.81
C ILE A 44 9.66 10.63 -9.95
N SER A 45 10.21 10.68 -11.16
CA SER A 45 9.43 10.96 -12.37
C SER A 45 8.66 9.70 -12.77
N MET A 46 7.33 9.76 -12.70
CA MET A 46 6.45 8.65 -13.03
C MET A 46 6.06 8.68 -14.52
N MET A 47 7.04 8.54 -15.42
CA MET A 47 6.77 8.51 -16.86
C MET A 47 6.16 7.18 -17.35
N SER A 48 6.38 6.06 -16.64
CA SER A 48 5.77 4.75 -16.97
C SER A 48 5.61 3.79 -15.79
N SER A 49 5.92 4.22 -14.56
CA SER A 49 5.98 3.32 -13.42
C SER A 49 4.59 3.06 -12.83
N VAL A 50 4.25 1.77 -12.70
CA VAL A 50 3.07 1.31 -11.98
C VAL A 50 3.43 1.12 -10.51
N VAL A 51 2.59 1.61 -9.59
CA VAL A 51 2.71 1.28 -8.17
C VAL A 51 2.14 -0.12 -7.95
N PHE A 52 2.98 -1.06 -7.56
CA PHE A 52 2.60 -2.43 -7.23
C PHE A 52 2.28 -2.58 -5.75
N TRP A 53 1.23 -3.34 -5.48
CA TRP A 53 0.90 -3.87 -4.17
C TRP A 53 1.17 -5.36 -4.16
N ILE A 54 2.02 -5.81 -3.25
CA ILE A 54 2.48 -7.20 -3.15
C ILE A 54 2.16 -7.72 -1.76
N HIS A 55 1.47 -8.85 -1.67
CA HIS A 55 1.18 -9.56 -0.42
C HIS A 55 2.17 -10.72 -0.23
N ASN A 56 2.76 -10.79 0.97
CA ASN A 56 3.71 -11.83 1.38
C ASN A 56 4.81 -12.11 0.34
N ASN A 57 5.33 -11.04 -0.27
CA ASN A 57 6.44 -11.01 -1.25
C ASN A 57 6.20 -11.71 -2.60
N HIS A 58 5.08 -12.40 -2.81
CA HIS A 58 4.87 -13.21 -4.03
C HIS A 58 3.56 -12.90 -4.76
N SER A 59 2.53 -12.43 -4.07
CA SER A 59 1.20 -12.23 -4.65
C SER A 59 1.02 -10.77 -5.07
N ILE A 60 1.01 -10.51 -6.38
CA ILE A 60 0.73 -9.18 -6.92
C ILE A 60 -0.78 -8.93 -6.87
N LEU A 61 -1.21 -7.95 -6.09
CA LEU A 61 -2.63 -7.67 -5.83
C LEU A 61 -3.30 -6.79 -6.88
N ASN A 62 -2.52 -6.01 -7.65
CA ASN A 62 -3.05 -5.05 -8.64
C ASN A 62 -4.04 -5.65 -9.64
N TYR A 63 -3.88 -6.94 -9.94
CA TYR A 63 -4.65 -7.65 -10.96
C TYR A 63 -5.24 -8.96 -10.42
N ASP A 64 -5.22 -9.17 -9.11
CA ASP A 64 -5.74 -10.40 -8.50
C ASP A 64 -7.27 -10.38 -8.46
N VAL A 65 -7.86 -11.16 -9.36
CA VAL A 65 -9.31 -11.38 -9.44
C VAL A 65 -9.76 -12.62 -8.68
N THR A 66 -8.84 -13.47 -8.22
CA THR A 66 -9.13 -14.78 -7.63
C THR A 66 -9.62 -14.67 -6.19
N ARG A 67 -9.01 -13.77 -5.40
CA ARG A 67 -9.44 -13.48 -4.03
C ARG A 67 -10.78 -12.75 -4.01
N GLY A 68 -11.01 -11.85 -4.98
CA GLY A 68 -12.21 -11.01 -5.09
C GLY A 68 -12.23 -9.86 -4.08
N GLY A 69 -12.91 -8.75 -4.39
CA GLY A 69 -13.01 -7.60 -3.48
C GLY A 69 -11.70 -6.82 -3.26
N ILE A 70 -10.69 -7.06 -4.10
CA ILE A 70 -9.48 -6.25 -4.17
C ILE A 70 -9.72 -5.10 -5.15
N SER A 71 -9.30 -3.89 -4.78
CA SER A 71 -9.27 -2.74 -5.67
C SER A 71 -8.01 -1.92 -5.42
N VAL A 72 -7.31 -1.57 -6.48
CA VAL A 72 -6.15 -0.68 -6.45
C VAL A 72 -6.47 0.55 -7.27
N LYS A 73 -6.34 1.73 -6.65
CA LYS A 73 -6.42 3.01 -7.34
C LYS A 73 -5.08 3.72 -7.23
N THR A 74 -4.54 4.18 -8.36
CA THR A 74 -3.31 4.96 -8.38
C THR A 74 -3.54 6.29 -9.08
N ASP A 75 -3.35 7.38 -8.34
CA ASP A 75 -3.38 8.75 -8.84
C ASP A 75 -1.93 9.16 -9.14
N LEU A 76 -1.57 9.20 -10.43
CA LEU A 76 -0.24 9.60 -10.90
C LEU A 76 -0.07 11.12 -10.82
N MET A 77 1.13 11.56 -10.47
CA MET A 77 1.52 12.97 -10.37
C MET A 77 2.81 13.20 -11.17
N GLU A 78 3.13 14.46 -11.47
CA GLU A 78 4.38 14.81 -12.17
C GLU A 78 5.62 14.30 -11.42
N ILE A 79 5.59 14.35 -10.09
CA ILE A 79 6.68 13.94 -9.20
C ILE A 79 6.15 12.95 -8.16
N GLY A 80 5.79 11.76 -8.62
CA GLY A 80 5.40 10.63 -7.78
C GLY A 80 3.97 10.15 -8.02
N ALA A 81 3.40 9.48 -7.02
CA ALA A 81 2.05 8.93 -7.10
C ALA A 81 1.44 8.77 -5.70
N ASN A 82 0.11 8.71 -5.65
CA ASN A 82 -0.63 8.21 -4.48
C ASN A 82 -1.37 6.95 -4.90
N SER A 83 -1.13 5.83 -4.23
CA SER A 83 -1.83 4.57 -4.50
C SER A 83 -2.61 4.11 -3.28
N THR A 84 -3.84 3.65 -3.46
CA THR A 84 -4.67 3.10 -2.40
C THR A 84 -5.05 1.67 -2.75
N LEU A 85 -4.74 0.75 -1.85
CA LEU A 85 -5.21 -0.63 -1.86
C LEU A 85 -6.43 -0.78 -0.95
N LEU A 86 -7.47 -1.42 -1.47
CA LEU A 86 -8.64 -1.86 -0.74
C LEU A 86 -8.77 -3.37 -0.84
N VAL A 87 -9.04 -4.03 0.30
CA VAL A 87 -9.39 -5.45 0.36
C VAL A 87 -10.64 -5.59 1.24
N ALA A 88 -11.78 -5.85 0.62
CA ALA A 88 -13.08 -5.95 1.30
C ALA A 88 -13.31 -7.34 1.92
N LYS A 89 -14.19 -7.45 2.92
CA LYS A 89 -14.54 -8.74 3.57
C LYS A 89 -13.29 -9.48 4.03
N VAL A 90 -12.50 -8.81 4.86
CA VAL A 90 -11.21 -9.29 5.33
C VAL A 90 -11.40 -10.58 6.15
N ASN A 91 -10.50 -11.54 5.99
CA ASN A 91 -10.42 -12.73 6.81
C ASN A 91 -8.97 -12.97 7.27
N THR A 92 -8.75 -13.98 8.11
CA THR A 92 -7.43 -14.22 8.73
C THR A 92 -6.30 -14.51 7.73
N THR A 93 -6.60 -15.00 6.53
CA THR A 93 -5.59 -15.24 5.48
C THR A 93 -5.11 -13.95 4.81
N ASP A 94 -5.85 -12.86 4.95
CA ASP A 94 -5.44 -11.54 4.46
C ASP A 94 -4.39 -10.88 5.38
N ALA A 95 -4.09 -11.45 6.56
CA ALA A 95 -3.00 -10.98 7.39
C ALA A 95 -1.62 -11.19 6.71
N GLY A 96 -0.63 -10.41 7.15
CA GLY A 96 0.76 -10.54 6.67
C GLY A 96 1.31 -9.25 6.09
N ASN A 97 2.38 -9.39 5.32
CA ASN A 97 3.13 -8.25 4.82
C ASN A 97 2.50 -7.70 3.54
N TYR A 98 2.23 -6.40 3.53
CA TYR A 98 1.79 -5.66 2.35
C TYR A 98 2.88 -4.69 1.94
N THR A 99 3.39 -4.88 0.74
CA THR A 99 4.48 -4.08 0.18
C THR A 99 3.95 -3.20 -0.94
N CYS A 100 4.16 -1.89 -0.81
CA CYS A 100 4.03 -0.95 -1.91
C CYS A 100 5.39 -0.82 -2.60
N SER A 101 5.44 -0.98 -3.92
CA SER A 101 6.68 -1.00 -4.70
C SER A 101 6.53 -0.25 -6.03
N ILE A 102 7.62 0.38 -6.48
CA ILE A 102 7.74 0.97 -7.83
C ILE A 102 8.92 0.37 -8.60
N GLY A 103 9.37 -0.82 -8.18
CA GLY A 103 10.56 -1.52 -8.66
C GLY A 103 11.24 -2.30 -7.53
N GLU A 104 12.21 -3.14 -7.86
CA GLU A 104 12.79 -4.10 -6.91
C GLU A 104 13.50 -3.45 -5.71
N SER A 105 14.10 -2.27 -5.88
CA SER A 105 14.87 -1.60 -4.81
C SER A 105 14.12 -0.48 -4.11
N GLN A 106 12.92 -0.12 -4.56
CA GLN A 106 12.17 1.02 -4.03
C GLN A 106 10.79 0.54 -3.57
N GLN A 107 10.73 0.15 -2.30
CA GLN A 107 9.55 -0.44 -1.69
C GLN A 107 9.42 -0.08 -0.22
N TYR A 108 8.19 -0.16 0.28
CA TYR A 108 7.87 0.01 1.70
C TYR A 108 6.84 -1.04 2.11
N THR A 109 7.06 -1.68 3.25
CA THR A 109 6.23 -2.80 3.74
C THR A 109 5.58 -2.44 5.07
N VAL A 110 4.29 -2.76 5.19
CA VAL A 110 3.53 -2.70 6.44
C VAL A 110 3.05 -4.10 6.82
N LEU A 111 3.06 -4.42 8.10
CA LEU A 111 2.49 -5.66 8.63
C LEU A 111 1.00 -5.46 8.94
N VAL A 112 0.13 -6.24 8.31
CA VAL A 112 -1.30 -6.23 8.60
C VAL A 112 -1.67 -7.37 9.52
N HIS A 113 -2.36 -7.03 10.60
CA HIS A 113 -2.96 -7.96 11.56
C HIS A 113 -4.47 -8.04 11.33
N VAL A 114 -5.01 -9.25 11.37
CA VAL A 114 -6.46 -9.49 11.31
C VAL A 114 -6.94 -10.10 12.62
N LEU A 115 -7.83 -9.38 13.31
CA LEU A 115 -8.38 -9.72 14.61
C LEU A 115 -9.74 -10.42 14.44
N ASN A 116 -9.90 -11.55 15.12
CA ASN A 116 -11.16 -12.29 15.09
C ASN A 116 -12.07 -11.78 16.21
N GLY A 117 -13.10 -11.00 15.87
CA GLY A 117 -14.03 -10.36 16.82
C GLY A 117 -14.99 -11.30 17.54
N LYS A 118 -14.81 -12.63 17.46
CA LYS A 118 -15.63 -13.57 18.24
C LYS A 118 -15.23 -13.48 19.71
N VAL A 119 -15.91 -12.60 20.44
CA VAL A 119 -16.03 -12.71 21.90
C VAL A 119 -16.51 -14.13 22.19
N LYS A 120 -15.64 -14.97 22.77
CA LYS A 120 -16.11 -16.20 23.40
C LYS A 120 -16.95 -15.74 24.60
N LEU A 121 -18.27 -15.74 24.44
CA LEU A 121 -19.17 -15.78 25.58
C LEU A 121 -18.84 -17.11 26.28
N TYR A 122 -18.10 -17.02 27.37
CA TYR A 122 -18.03 -18.13 28.31
C TYR A 122 -19.40 -18.18 28.98
N ASP A 123 -20.18 -19.22 28.68
CA ASP A 123 -21.36 -19.62 29.44
C ASP A 123 -20.97 -20.03 30.87
#